data_AF-A0A7W4I8A6-F1
#
_entry.id   AF-A0A7W4I8A6-F1
#
_cell.length_a   1.000
_cell.length_b   1.000
_cell.length_c   1.000
_cell.angle_alpha   90.00
_cell.angle_beta   90.00
_cell.angle_gamma   90.00
#
_symmetry.space_group_name_H-M   'P 1'
#
loop_
_entity.id
_entity.type
_entity.pdbx_description
1 polymer ?
#
loop_
_entity_poly.entity_id
_entity_poly.type
_entity_poly.pdbx_seq_one_letter_code
_entity_poly.pdbx_strand_id
1 'polypeptide(L)'
;MIDLTTISLDEFLCTSNQENLPASDSSFDEIGNSITALVGSIIRRLSADYAIHELNSGSAGDVLLLYNGEAVGCYWGDLLAISHHHTGQKLSVPLIIEGIKGRGMPGKRKVSEAGKRALTLAWNVANRIEPDPWP
;
A
#
# COMPACT_ATOMS: atom_id res chain seq x y z
N MET A 1 5.10 -14.03 4.23
CA MET A 1 4.60 -13.68 2.91
C MET A 1 3.13 -14.03 2.87
N ILE A 2 2.27 -13.04 2.61
CA ILE A 2 0.83 -13.24 2.45
C ILE A 2 0.55 -13.53 0.97
N ASP A 3 -0.19 -14.60 0.70
CA ASP A 3 -0.83 -14.82 -0.59
C ASP A 3 -2.32 -14.44 -0.47
N LEU A 4 -2.74 -13.39 -1.17
CA LEU A 4 -4.12 -12.90 -1.12
C LEU A 4 -5.11 -13.87 -1.75
N THR A 5 -4.64 -14.81 -2.57
CA THR A 5 -5.50 -15.77 -3.29
C THR A 5 -5.87 -16.98 -2.42
N THR A 6 -5.20 -17.16 -1.28
CA THR A 6 -5.42 -18.28 -0.37
C THR A 6 -6.17 -17.89 0.91
N ILE A 7 -6.51 -16.61 1.06
CA ILE A 7 -7.13 -16.07 2.28
C ILE A 7 -8.43 -15.35 1.94
N SER A 8 -9.39 -15.39 2.85
CA SER A 8 -10.64 -14.64 2.70
C SER A 8 -10.41 -13.13 2.87
N LEU A 9 -11.34 -12.34 2.36
CA LEU A 9 -11.33 -10.89 2.55
C LEU A 9 -11.40 -10.51 4.04
N ASP A 10 -12.19 -11.23 4.84
CA ASP A 10 -12.35 -10.95 6.28
C ASP A 10 -11.06 -11.24 7.06
N GLU A 11 -10.35 -12.31 6.73
CA GLU A 11 -9.03 -12.60 7.29
C GLU A 11 -8.03 -11.50 6.90
N PHE A 12 -8.03 -11.11 5.63
CA PHE A 12 -7.14 -10.05 5.14
C PHE A 12 -7.39 -8.70 5.82
N LEU A 13 -8.65 -8.34 6.07
CA LEU A 13 -9.07 -7.10 6.71
C LEU A 13 -8.99 -7.14 8.25
N CYS A 14 -8.80 -8.33 8.84
CA CYS A 14 -8.91 -8.56 10.28
C CYS A 14 -10.25 -8.08 10.84
N THR A 15 -11.38 -8.38 10.19
CA THR A 15 -12.71 -7.81 10.50
C THR A 15 -13.07 -7.90 12.00
N SER A 16 -12.71 -9.00 12.68
CA SER A 16 -12.97 -9.21 14.12
C SER A 16 -12.11 -8.35 15.06
N ASN A 17 -10.96 -7.85 14.58
CA ASN A 17 -9.96 -7.08 15.34
C ASN A 17 -9.61 -5.77 14.61
N GLN A 18 -10.59 -5.15 13.96
CA GLN A 18 -10.42 -3.91 13.21
C GLN A 18 -10.76 -2.69 14.09
N GLU A 19 -9.87 -1.70 14.12
CA GLU A 19 -10.13 -0.38 14.71
C GLU A 19 -10.38 0.63 13.59
N ASN A 20 -11.52 1.33 13.63
CA ASN A 20 -11.82 2.39 12.66
C ASN A 20 -11.17 3.69 13.11
N LEU A 21 -10.33 4.27 12.25
CA LEU A 21 -9.67 5.55 12.51
C LEU A 21 -10.20 6.62 11.54
N PRO A 22 -10.25 7.91 11.95
CA PRO A 22 -10.48 8.99 11.01
C PRO A 22 -9.39 8.96 9.92
N ALA A 23 -9.75 9.38 8.70
CA ALA A 23 -8.75 9.64 7.68
C ALA A 23 -7.82 10.74 8.19
N SER A 24 -6.52 10.48 8.23
CA SER A 24 -5.52 11.47 8.58
C SER A 24 -5.18 12.26 7.32
N ASP A 25 -5.54 13.54 7.28
CA ASP A 25 -5.35 14.39 6.09
C ASP A 25 -3.88 14.81 5.86
N SER A 26 -2.97 14.54 6.80
CA SER A 26 -1.63 15.17 6.81
C SER A 26 -0.42 14.22 6.92
N SER A 27 -0.56 12.90 6.79
CA SER A 27 0.54 12.00 7.20
C SER A 27 1.66 11.80 6.17
N PHE A 28 1.41 11.95 4.86
CA PHE A 28 2.46 11.65 3.87
C PHE A 28 3.48 12.78 3.73
N ASP A 29 3.04 14.04 3.67
CA ASP A 29 3.93 15.18 3.41
C ASP A 29 4.95 15.39 4.55
N GLU A 30 4.60 14.98 5.78
CA GLU A 30 5.52 14.98 6.93
C GLU A 30 6.56 13.85 6.87
N ILE A 31 6.24 12.73 6.21
CA ILE A 31 7.05 11.50 6.21
C ILE A 31 7.86 11.34 4.90
N GLY A 32 7.38 11.93 3.80
CA GLY A 32 7.94 11.77 2.45
C GLY A 32 9.42 12.13 2.36
N ASN A 33 9.85 13.21 3.03
CA ASN A 33 11.25 13.64 3.08
C ASN A 33 12.16 12.67 3.85
N SER A 34 11.63 11.96 4.85
CA SER A 34 12.40 11.00 5.64
C SER A 34 12.52 9.65 4.93
N ILE A 35 11.53 9.27 4.11
CA ILE A 35 11.52 7.99 3.39
C ILE A 35 12.48 7.97 2.20
N THR A 36 12.71 9.11 1.54
CA THR A 36 13.48 9.12 0.27
C THR A 36 14.92 8.61 0.46
N ALA A 37 15.50 8.79 1.65
CA ALA A 37 16.82 8.27 1.99
C ALA A 37 16.88 6.73 2.09
N LEU A 38 15.73 6.06 2.18
CA LEU A 38 15.59 4.62 2.33
C LEU A 38 15.20 3.93 1.02
N VAL A 39 15.15 4.65 -0.10
CA VAL A 39 14.76 4.08 -1.40
C VAL A 39 15.71 2.95 -1.81
N GLY A 40 15.14 1.77 -2.02
CA GLY A 40 15.83 0.59 -2.54
C GLY A 40 15.56 0.35 -4.02
N SER A 41 15.63 -0.93 -4.40
CA SER A 41 15.45 -1.38 -5.78
C SER A 41 14.01 -1.17 -6.28
N ILE A 42 13.87 -1.04 -7.60
CA ILE A 42 12.56 -1.06 -8.26
C ILE A 42 12.01 -2.48 -8.19
N ILE A 43 10.78 -2.63 -7.69
CA ILE A 43 10.07 -3.92 -7.65
C ILE A 43 8.98 -4.00 -8.72
N ARG A 44 8.37 -2.87 -9.11
CA ARG A 44 7.36 -2.83 -10.18
C ARG A 44 7.34 -1.46 -10.86
N ARG A 45 7.27 -1.44 -12.20
CA ARG A 45 6.96 -0.23 -12.97
C ARG A 45 5.47 -0.23 -13.29
N LEU A 46 4.77 0.88 -13.03
CA LEU A 46 3.34 1.03 -13.31
C LEU A 46 3.12 1.82 -14.60
N SER A 47 3.99 2.79 -14.88
CA SER A 47 4.00 3.57 -16.12
C SER A 47 5.41 4.11 -16.41
N ALA A 48 5.53 5.02 -17.38
CA ALA A 48 6.77 5.76 -17.61
C ALA A 48 7.18 6.60 -16.38
N ASP A 49 6.19 7.14 -15.67
CA ASP A 49 6.41 8.09 -14.58
C ASP A 49 6.32 7.45 -13.20
N TYR A 50 5.52 6.38 -13.06
CA TYR A 50 5.27 5.71 -11.77
C TYR A 50 6.04 4.40 -11.61
N ALA A 51 6.70 4.26 -10.47
CA ALA A 51 7.36 3.02 -10.07
C ALA A 51 7.23 2.76 -8.57
N ILE A 52 7.11 1.49 -8.20
CA ILE A 52 7.16 1.01 -6.82
C ILE A 52 8.57 0.50 -6.55
N HIS A 53 9.12 0.96 -5.44
CA HIS A 53 10.42 0.57 -4.90
C HIS A 53 10.24 -0.15 -3.57
N GLU A 54 11.12 -1.09 -3.28
CA GLU A 54 11.29 -1.60 -1.91
C GLU A 54 12.02 -0.55 -1.06
N LEU A 55 11.72 -0.50 0.23
CA LEU A 55 12.46 0.33 1.18
C LEU A 55 13.55 -0.48 1.87
N ASN A 56 14.75 0.11 1.98
CA ASN A 56 15.85 -0.38 2.79
C ASN A 56 15.65 -0.05 4.29
N SER A 57 14.42 -0.22 4.79
CA SER A 57 14.02 0.06 6.18
C SER A 57 14.32 -1.10 7.14
N GLY A 58 14.77 -2.25 6.63
CA GLY A 58 15.01 -3.47 7.40
C GLY A 58 13.77 -4.32 7.66
N SER A 59 12.59 -3.92 7.16
CA SER A 59 11.35 -4.72 7.24
C SER A 59 10.83 -5.07 5.86
N ALA A 60 10.65 -6.37 5.61
CA ALA A 60 10.17 -6.87 4.32
C ALA A 60 8.74 -6.38 4.02
N GLY A 61 8.52 -5.96 2.77
CA GLY A 61 7.21 -5.48 2.30
C GLY A 61 6.92 -4.01 2.64
N ASP A 62 7.91 -3.29 3.16
CA ASP A 62 7.90 -1.84 3.13
C ASP A 62 8.22 -1.34 1.72
N VAL A 63 7.30 -0.57 1.15
CA VAL A 63 7.37 -0.14 -0.25
C VAL A 63 7.03 1.34 -0.39
N LEU A 64 7.61 1.95 -1.42
CA LEU A 64 7.43 3.36 -1.76
C LEU A 64 7.02 3.48 -3.22
N LEU A 65 6.05 4.34 -3.49
CA LEU A 65 5.64 4.76 -4.82
C LEU A 65 6.33 6.08 -5.17
N LEU A 66 7.07 6.07 -6.28
CA LEU A 66 7.69 7.25 -6.86
C LEU A 66 6.91 7.71 -8.11
N TYR A 67 6.84 9.02 -8.30
CA TYR A 67 6.44 9.69 -9.53
C TYR A 67 7.59 10.59 -9.98
N ASN A 68 8.19 10.31 -11.14
CA ASN A 68 9.35 11.07 -11.65
C ASN A 68 10.52 11.20 -10.65
N GLY A 69 10.71 10.19 -9.80
CA GLY A 69 11.74 10.16 -8.76
C GLY A 69 11.34 10.78 -7.43
N GLU A 70 10.17 11.43 -7.34
CA GLU A 70 9.64 11.99 -6.10
C GLU A 70 8.71 11.02 -5.39
N ALA A 71 8.80 10.94 -4.07
CA ALA A 71 7.94 10.07 -3.27
C ALA A 71 6.51 10.61 -3.27
N VAL A 72 5.54 9.80 -3.68
CA VAL A 72 4.12 10.17 -3.74
C VAL A 72 3.19 9.18 -3.05
N GLY A 73 3.72 8.10 -2.51
CA GLY A 73 2.97 7.17 -1.67
C GLY A 73 3.86 6.15 -0.98
N CYS A 74 3.42 5.58 0.13
CA CYS A 74 4.16 4.54 0.83
C CYS A 74 3.22 3.53 1.49
N TYR A 75 3.73 2.31 1.64
CA TYR A 75 3.24 1.34 2.59
C TYR A 75 4.41 0.96 3.49
N TRP A 76 4.51 1.60 4.66
CA TRP A 76 5.62 1.48 5.60
C TRP A 76 5.11 1.13 7.00
N GLY A 77 5.52 -0.03 7.53
CA GLY A 77 4.95 -0.52 8.78
C GLY A 77 3.42 -0.63 8.68
N ASP A 78 2.69 -0.01 9.59
CA ASP A 78 1.22 0.02 9.55
C ASP A 78 0.65 1.20 8.71
N LEU A 79 1.51 2.09 8.22
CA LEU A 79 1.11 3.27 7.46
C LEU A 79 0.94 2.94 5.99
N LEU A 80 -0.24 3.25 5.43
CA LEU A 80 -0.49 3.33 4.00
C LEU A 80 -0.97 4.74 3.67
N ALA A 81 -0.21 5.45 2.84
CA ALA A 81 -0.55 6.82 2.46
C ALA A 81 -0.18 7.11 1.01
N ILE A 82 -0.98 7.96 0.36
CA ILE A 82 -0.74 8.49 -1.00
C ILE A 82 -0.85 10.01 -0.87
N SER A 83 0.05 10.75 -1.50
CA SER A 83 0.00 12.21 -1.57
C SER A 83 -1.35 12.66 -2.14
N HIS A 84 -1.91 13.71 -1.55
CA HIS A 84 -3.23 14.22 -1.90
C HIS A 84 -3.34 14.61 -3.38
N HIS A 85 -2.25 15.11 -3.98
CA HIS A 85 -2.16 15.44 -5.41
C HIS A 85 -2.29 14.22 -6.34
N HIS A 86 -2.10 13.01 -5.82
CA HIS A 86 -2.14 11.75 -6.56
C HIS A 86 -3.35 10.86 -6.18
N THR A 87 -4.29 11.41 -5.39
CA THR A 87 -5.54 10.72 -5.04
C THR A 87 -6.43 10.48 -6.26
N GLY A 88 -7.32 9.48 -6.16
CA GLY A 88 -8.26 9.12 -7.25
C GLY A 88 -7.68 8.21 -8.34
N GLN A 89 -6.35 8.06 -8.42
CA GLN A 89 -5.68 7.24 -9.45
C GLN A 89 -5.58 5.74 -9.10
N LYS A 90 -6.24 5.29 -8.03
CA LYS A 90 -6.19 3.90 -7.53
C LYS A 90 -4.76 3.37 -7.27
N LEU A 91 -3.79 4.26 -7.05
CA LEU A 91 -2.37 3.93 -6.82
C LEU A 91 -2.12 3.10 -5.55
N SER A 92 -3.05 3.14 -4.59
CA SER A 92 -3.00 2.29 -3.41
C SER A 92 -3.09 0.79 -3.73
N VAL A 93 -3.74 0.41 -4.84
CA VAL A 93 -3.92 -0.99 -5.23
C VAL A 93 -2.58 -1.69 -5.49
N PRO A 94 -1.76 -1.26 -6.48
CA PRO A 94 -0.49 -1.93 -6.73
C PRO A 94 0.46 -1.80 -5.52
N LEU A 95 0.39 -0.68 -4.78
CA LEU A 95 1.20 -0.48 -3.58
C LEU A 95 0.88 -1.50 -2.47
N ILE A 96 -0.41 -1.78 -2.22
CA ILE A 96 -0.84 -2.83 -1.27
C ILE A 96 -0.41 -4.20 -1.79
N ILE A 97 -0.67 -4.52 -3.06
CA ILE A 97 -0.36 -5.84 -3.65
C ILE A 97 1.13 -6.15 -3.55
N GLU A 98 2.00 -5.18 -3.81
CA GLU A 98 3.44 -5.38 -3.67
C GLU A 98 3.87 -5.44 -2.20
N GLY A 99 3.38 -4.52 -1.36
CA GLY A 99 3.78 -4.44 0.04
C GLY A 99 3.42 -5.69 0.85
N ILE A 100 2.25 -6.30 0.60
CA ILE A 100 1.81 -7.48 1.36
C ILE A 100 2.59 -8.76 1.04
N LYS A 101 3.25 -8.85 -0.13
CA LYS A 101 4.09 -10.01 -0.48
C LYS A 101 5.22 -10.19 0.55
N GLY A 102 5.86 -9.10 0.96
CA GLY A 102 6.94 -9.16 1.96
C GLY A 102 6.47 -9.42 3.40
N ARG A 103 5.18 -9.25 3.70
CA ARG A 103 4.67 -9.17 5.08
C ARG A 103 4.17 -10.50 5.65
N GLY A 104 4.09 -10.57 6.97
CA GLY A 104 3.34 -11.59 7.70
C GLY A 104 1.87 -11.19 7.86
N MET A 105 0.98 -12.16 8.13
CA MET A 105 -0.44 -11.90 8.35
C MET A 105 -0.64 -10.95 9.55
N PRO A 106 -1.36 -9.83 9.40
CA PRO A 106 -1.65 -8.95 10.53
C PRO A 106 -2.63 -9.62 11.51
N GLY A 107 -2.41 -9.42 12.81
CA GLY A 107 -3.36 -9.83 13.85
C GLY A 107 -4.44 -8.79 14.17
N LYS A 108 -4.23 -7.54 13.72
CA LYS A 108 -5.12 -6.38 13.88
C LYS A 108 -4.85 -5.37 12.77
N ARG A 109 -5.83 -4.52 12.46
CA ARG A 109 -5.65 -3.39 11.54
C ARG A 109 -6.29 -2.12 12.08
N LYS A 110 -5.59 -1.01 11.89
CA LYS A 110 -6.10 0.34 12.14
C LYS A 110 -6.28 1.04 10.81
N VAL A 111 -7.52 1.19 10.36
CA VAL A 111 -7.79 1.70 9.02
C VAL A 111 -8.95 2.67 9.03
N SER A 112 -8.88 3.69 8.19
CA SER A 112 -10.03 4.52 7.85
C SER A 112 -10.94 3.82 6.86
N GLU A 113 -12.16 4.32 6.66
CA GLU A 113 -13.07 3.83 5.62
C GLU A 113 -12.44 3.86 4.22
N ALA A 114 -11.64 4.89 3.91
CA ALA A 114 -10.90 4.96 2.66
C ALA A 114 -9.82 3.87 2.57
N GLY A 115 -9.09 3.64 3.66
CA GLY A 115 -8.10 2.56 3.75
C GLY A 115 -8.73 1.17 3.61
N LYS A 116 -9.87 0.94 4.24
CA LYS A 116 -10.65 -0.30 4.10
C LYS A 116 -11.04 -0.54 2.64
N ARG A 117 -11.60 0.47 1.96
CA ARG A 117 -11.94 0.37 0.53
C ARG A 117 -10.72 0.06 -0.34
N ALA A 118 -9.57 0.68 -0.07
CA ALA A 118 -8.34 0.41 -0.79
C ALA A 118 -7.85 -1.04 -0.60
N LEU A 119 -7.87 -1.54 0.64
CA LEU A 119 -7.54 -2.94 0.94
C LEU A 119 -8.49 -3.91 0.27
N THR A 120 -9.80 -3.68 0.34
CA THR A 120 -10.80 -4.51 -0.34
C THR A 120 -10.57 -4.54 -1.85
N LEU A 121 -10.33 -3.39 -2.48
CA LEU A 121 -10.07 -3.33 -3.91
C LEU A 121 -8.77 -4.08 -4.28
N ALA A 122 -7.71 -3.93 -3.50
CA ALA A 122 -6.46 -4.66 -3.71
C ALA A 122 -6.65 -6.18 -3.61
N TRP A 123 -7.44 -6.64 -2.63
CA TRP A 123 -7.79 -8.05 -2.50
C TRP A 123 -8.61 -8.55 -3.70
N ASN A 124 -9.61 -7.79 -4.15
CA ASN A 124 -10.41 -8.13 -5.33
C ASN A 124 -9.56 -8.23 -6.60
N VAL A 125 -8.63 -7.29 -6.82
CA VAL A 125 -7.71 -7.30 -7.97
C VAL A 125 -6.78 -8.51 -7.91
N ALA A 126 -6.19 -8.79 -6.75
CA ALA A 126 -5.32 -9.96 -6.57
C ALA A 126 -6.06 -11.29 -6.84
N ASN A 127 -7.35 -11.34 -6.52
CA ASN A 127 -8.23 -12.49 -6.76
C ASN A 127 -8.92 -12.49 -8.13
N ARG A 128 -8.55 -11.57 -9.04
CA ARG A 128 -9.12 -11.45 -10.40
C ARG A 128 -10.64 -11.21 -10.42
N ILE A 129 -11.20 -10.68 -9.34
CA ILE A 129 -12.61 -10.29 -9.24
C ILE A 129 -12.81 -8.93 -9.93
N GLU A 130 -11.87 -8.01 -9.74
CA GLU A 130 -11.81 -6.70 -10.40
C GLU A 130 -10.58 -6.64 -11.31
N PRO A 131 -10.62 -5.91 -12.43
CA PRO A 131 -9.46 -5.73 -13.30
C PRO A 131 -8.36 -4.91 -12.59
N ASP A 132 -7.09 -5.24 -12.85
CA ASP A 132 -5.97 -4.44 -12.36
C ASP A 132 -5.98 -3.04 -13.02
N PRO A 133 -6.13 -1.95 -12.24
CA PRO A 133 -6.06 -0.60 -12.80
C PRO A 133 -4.65 -0.22 -13.31
N TRP A 134 -3.62 -0.99 -12.98
CA TRP A 134 -2.21 -0.73 -13.32
C TRP A 134 -1.50 -2.02 -13.80
N PRO A 135 -1.85 -2.60 -14.96
CA PRO A 135 -1.32 -3.89 -15.44
C PRO A 135 0.20 -3.90 -15.62
#